data_AF-A0A929KKT6-F1
#
_entry.id   AF-A0A929KKT6-F1
#
_cell.length_a   1.000
_cell.length_b   1.000
_cell.length_c   1.000
_cell.angle_alpha   90.00
_cell.angle_beta   90.00
_cell.angle_gamma   90.00
#
_symmetry.space_group_name_H-M   'P 1'
#
loop_
_entity.id
_entity.type
_entity.pdbx_description
1 polymer ?
#
loop_
_entity_poly.entity_id
_entity_poly.type
_entity_poly.pdbx_seq_one_letter_code
_entity_poly.pdbx_strand_id
1 'polypeptide(L)'
;MSFEEEKLMAKDFEYLNRQVTPNGRFYIYDYSIWGAMAWSLETRGTVLLRKAEPFHPNAGEQIDGSVAKWISEDSLLVYRYKKGAVARDTLPLDVSYKKYSGLIIRTETYAPGGGGAGYLSCDSVEFGKFYIRLHGVNQPEKIVTYPLGPISVTTVGGLVEKIHVKLFSKYNEHVPNPLTTGLESSNYTYTLTNPMDARLFDRPGIYIDVKSDLFK
;
A
#
# COMPACT_ATOMS: atom_id res chain seq x y z
N MET A 1 14.91 -23.45 -25.58
CA MET A 1 15.33 -23.35 -24.18
C MET A 1 14.09 -23.07 -23.36
N SER A 2 13.53 -24.08 -22.70
CA SER A 2 12.44 -23.91 -21.75
C SER A 2 13.05 -23.32 -20.48
N PHE A 3 12.69 -22.09 -20.14
CA PHE A 3 12.91 -21.59 -18.80
C PHE A 3 12.03 -22.44 -17.89
N GLU A 4 12.64 -23.34 -17.11
CA GLU A 4 11.97 -23.82 -15.91
C GLU A 4 11.56 -22.58 -15.12
N GLU A 5 10.30 -22.47 -14.74
CA GLU A 5 9.81 -21.42 -13.85
C GLU A 5 10.63 -21.51 -12.56
N GLU A 6 11.61 -20.62 -12.42
CA GLU A 6 12.50 -20.61 -11.28
C GLU A 6 11.66 -20.41 -10.02
N LYS A 7 11.64 -21.42 -9.16
CA LYS A 7 10.80 -21.43 -7.96
C LYS A 7 11.35 -20.40 -6.97
N LEU A 8 10.65 -19.28 -6.83
CA LEU A 8 10.98 -18.22 -5.87
C LEU A 8 10.98 -18.78 -4.44
N MET A 9 11.96 -18.36 -3.65
CA MET A 9 12.18 -18.72 -2.25
C MET A 9 12.09 -17.47 -1.37
N ALA A 10 11.80 -17.65 -0.08
CA ALA A 10 11.70 -16.52 0.87
C ALA A 10 12.91 -15.58 0.86
N LYS A 11 14.13 -16.12 0.67
CA LYS A 11 15.39 -15.34 0.61
C LYS A 11 15.45 -14.38 -0.59
N ASP A 12 14.67 -14.64 -1.64
CA ASP A 12 14.70 -13.86 -2.87
C ASP A 12 13.90 -12.56 -2.74
N PHE A 13 13.05 -12.44 -1.72
CA PHE A 13 12.28 -11.22 -1.47
C PHE A 13 13.03 -10.27 -0.56
N GLU A 14 13.00 -8.99 -0.86
CA GLU A 14 13.27 -7.94 0.13
C GLU A 14 12.08 -7.88 1.08
N TYR A 15 10.88 -7.67 0.52
CA TYR A 15 9.60 -7.75 1.20
C TYR A 15 8.56 -8.45 0.33
N LEU A 16 7.58 -9.07 0.99
CA LEU A 16 6.40 -9.65 0.35
C LEU A 16 5.19 -9.44 1.25
N ASN A 17 4.46 -8.37 0.96
CA ASN A 17 3.30 -7.96 1.71
C ASN A 17 2.03 -8.46 1.03
N ARG A 18 1.06 -8.90 1.83
CA ARG A 18 -0.26 -9.33 1.36
C ARG A 18 -1.36 -8.58 2.07
N GLN A 19 -2.33 -8.11 1.30
CA GLN A 19 -3.57 -7.52 1.76
C GLN A 19 -4.74 -8.38 1.32
N VAL A 20 -5.70 -8.61 2.23
CA VAL A 20 -7.00 -9.20 1.87
C VAL A 20 -7.92 -8.09 1.37
N THR A 21 -8.58 -8.31 0.24
CA THR A 21 -9.60 -7.37 -0.25
C THR A 21 -10.83 -7.34 0.67
N PRO A 22 -11.55 -6.22 0.81
CA PRO A 22 -12.69 -6.12 1.73
C PRO A 22 -13.84 -7.09 1.41
N ASN A 23 -14.09 -7.41 0.14
CA ASN A 23 -15.03 -8.47 -0.25
C ASN A 23 -14.52 -9.89 0.03
N GLY A 24 -13.27 -10.05 0.48
CA GLY A 24 -12.67 -11.32 0.84
C GLY A 24 -12.35 -12.24 -0.34
N ARG A 25 -12.51 -11.81 -1.60
CA ARG A 25 -12.39 -12.68 -2.78
C ARG A 25 -10.98 -12.75 -3.36
N PHE A 26 -10.19 -11.71 -3.13
CA PHE A 26 -8.85 -11.56 -3.70
C PHE A 26 -7.80 -11.26 -2.64
N TYR A 27 -6.55 -11.54 -2.98
CA TYR A 27 -5.37 -11.00 -2.34
C TYR A 27 -4.72 -9.96 -3.25
N ILE A 28 -4.21 -8.89 -2.65
CA ILE A 28 -3.28 -7.98 -3.30
C ILE A 28 -1.91 -8.21 -2.68
N TYR A 29 -0.92 -8.50 -3.51
CA TYR A 29 0.46 -8.66 -3.08
C TYR A 29 1.27 -7.46 -3.53
N ASP A 30 2.05 -6.90 -2.62
CA ASP A 30 3.05 -5.86 -2.88
C ASP A 30 4.42 -6.45 -2.57
N TYR A 31 5.31 -6.47 -3.56
CA TYR A 31 6.54 -7.25 -3.48
C TYR A 31 7.75 -6.53 -4.07
N SER A 32 8.91 -6.87 -3.52
CA SER A 32 10.22 -6.55 -4.08
C SER A 32 11.09 -7.80 -4.05
N ILE A 33 11.60 -8.20 -5.21
CA ILE A 33 12.47 -9.36 -5.40
C ILE A 33 13.88 -8.85 -5.70
N TRP A 34 14.84 -9.36 -4.92
CA TRP A 34 16.25 -9.11 -5.12
C TRP A 34 16.71 -9.66 -6.47
N GLY A 35 17.38 -8.80 -7.24
CA GLY A 35 18.19 -9.25 -8.35
C GLY A 35 19.51 -9.86 -7.83
N ALA A 36 19.84 -11.08 -8.26
CA ALA A 36 21.07 -11.78 -7.83
C ALA A 36 22.39 -11.11 -8.29
N MET A 37 22.34 -10.14 -9.20
CA MET A 37 23.52 -9.44 -9.76
C MET A 37 23.30 -7.93 -9.89
N ALA A 38 24.40 -7.16 -9.96
CA ALA A 38 24.38 -5.69 -10.14
C ALA A 38 23.64 -5.20 -11.40
N TRP A 39 23.38 -6.09 -12.36
CA TRP A 39 22.68 -5.84 -13.62
C TRP A 39 21.31 -6.52 -13.70
N SER A 40 20.97 -7.40 -12.76
CA SER A 40 19.61 -7.96 -12.71
C SER A 40 18.68 -6.90 -12.15
N LEU A 41 17.64 -6.58 -12.91
CA LEU A 41 16.64 -5.60 -12.50
C LEU A 41 15.92 -6.12 -11.26
N GLU A 42 16.01 -5.34 -10.18
CA GLU A 42 15.13 -5.50 -9.03
C GLU A 42 13.69 -5.50 -9.53
N THR A 43 12.96 -6.58 -9.26
CA THR A 43 11.58 -6.71 -9.73
C THR A 43 10.66 -6.30 -8.60
N ARG A 44 10.01 -5.15 -8.77
CA ARG A 44 9.00 -4.63 -7.84
C ARG A 44 7.66 -4.56 -8.53
N GLY A 45 6.59 -4.86 -7.79
CA GLY A 45 5.26 -4.80 -8.36
C GLY A 45 4.16 -4.99 -7.35
N THR A 46 2.94 -4.69 -7.79
CA THR A 46 1.73 -4.98 -7.07
C THR A 46 0.82 -5.83 -7.96
N VAL A 47 0.34 -6.96 -7.43
CA VAL A 47 -0.44 -7.93 -8.20
C VAL A 47 -1.70 -8.35 -7.45
N LEU A 48 -2.80 -8.44 -8.18
CA LEU A 48 -4.10 -8.87 -7.70
C LEU A 48 -4.37 -10.31 -8.15
N LEU A 49 -4.60 -11.20 -7.19
CA LEU A 49 -4.81 -12.62 -7.40
C LEU A 49 -6.09 -13.09 -6.70
N ARG A 50 -6.75 -14.10 -7.27
CA ARG A 50 -7.83 -14.80 -6.52
C ARG A 50 -7.21 -15.55 -5.35
N LYS A 51 -7.91 -15.67 -4.23
CA LYS A 51 -7.37 -16.36 -3.04
C LYS A 51 -6.92 -17.81 -3.26
N ALA A 52 -7.50 -18.49 -4.25
CA ALA A 52 -7.18 -19.87 -4.59
C ALA A 52 -5.93 -19.99 -5.48
N GLU A 53 -5.43 -18.88 -6.03
CA GLU A 53 -4.28 -18.86 -6.93
C GLU A 53 -2.98 -18.72 -6.11
N PRO A 54 -1.93 -19.50 -6.42
CA PRO A 54 -0.63 -19.32 -5.79
C PRO A 54 -0.03 -17.97 -6.19
N PHE A 55 0.81 -17.41 -5.31
CA PHE A 55 1.51 -16.17 -5.62
C PHE A 55 2.52 -16.39 -6.75
N HIS A 56 2.44 -15.55 -7.78
CA HIS A 56 3.46 -15.43 -8.82
C HIS A 56 3.47 -13.99 -9.38
N PRO A 57 4.64 -13.35 -9.58
CA PRO A 57 4.75 -11.96 -10.05
C PRO A 57 4.02 -11.68 -11.38
N ASN A 58 3.92 -12.69 -12.23
CA ASN A 58 3.29 -12.60 -13.55
C ASN A 58 1.90 -13.25 -13.61
N ALA A 59 1.34 -13.72 -12.49
CA ALA A 59 -0.01 -14.27 -12.45
C ALA A 59 -1.03 -13.18 -12.12
N GLY A 60 -2.29 -13.37 -12.53
CA GLY A 60 -3.37 -12.45 -12.18
C GLY A 60 -3.31 -11.10 -12.87
N GLU A 61 -3.73 -10.05 -12.16
CA GLU A 61 -3.85 -8.69 -12.67
C GLU A 61 -2.80 -7.77 -12.04
N GLN A 62 -1.93 -7.20 -12.88
CA GLN A 62 -0.94 -6.22 -12.40
C GLN A 62 -1.59 -4.88 -12.11
N ILE A 63 -1.33 -4.36 -10.91
CA ILE A 63 -1.73 -3.01 -10.51
C ILE A 63 -0.56 -2.08 -10.84
N ASP A 64 -0.65 -1.42 -12.00
CA ASP A 64 0.29 -0.36 -12.38
C ASP A 64 -0.10 0.97 -11.69
N GLY A 65 0.49 1.18 -10.52
CA GLY A 65 0.31 2.35 -9.67
C GLY A 65 0.46 2.03 -8.18
N SER A 66 0.21 3.02 -7.32
CA SER A 66 0.15 2.84 -5.87
C SER A 66 -1.30 2.70 -5.40
N VAL A 67 -1.58 1.68 -4.59
CA VAL A 67 -2.89 1.51 -3.96
C VAL A 67 -3.17 2.68 -3.03
N ALA A 68 -4.25 3.41 -3.28
CA ALA A 68 -4.57 4.65 -2.60
C ALA A 68 -5.64 4.49 -1.54
N LYS A 69 -6.77 3.87 -1.91
CA LYS A 69 -7.85 3.56 -0.97
C LYS A 69 -8.86 2.58 -1.53
N TRP A 70 -9.54 1.87 -0.64
CA TRP A 70 -10.80 1.20 -0.95
C TRP A 70 -11.94 2.22 -1.03
N ILE A 71 -12.62 2.31 -2.18
CA ILE A 71 -13.82 3.15 -2.37
C ILE A 71 -15.06 2.41 -1.84
N SER A 72 -15.10 1.10 -2.09
CA SER A 72 -16.15 0.19 -1.62
C SER A 72 -15.57 -1.22 -1.49
N GLU A 73 -16.40 -2.21 -1.16
CA GLU A 73 -15.95 -3.60 -1.02
C GLU A 73 -15.40 -4.21 -2.33
N ASP A 74 -15.88 -3.70 -3.46
CA ASP A 74 -15.54 -4.17 -4.81
C ASP A 74 -14.80 -3.11 -5.65
N SER A 75 -14.43 -1.96 -5.08
CA SER A 75 -13.78 -0.88 -5.84
C SER A 75 -12.54 -0.34 -5.15
N LEU A 76 -11.43 -0.37 -5.88
CA LEU A 76 -10.11 0.08 -5.47
C LEU A 76 -9.72 1.33 -6.25
N LEU A 77 -9.23 2.36 -5.54
CA LEU A 77 -8.56 3.50 -6.15
C LEU A 77 -7.05 3.25 -6.19
N VAL A 78 -6.48 3.41 -7.37
CA VAL A 78 -5.05 3.35 -7.63
C VAL A 78 -4.61 4.68 -8.20
N TYR A 79 -3.45 5.15 -7.76
CA TYR A 79 -2.84 6.35 -8.29
C TYR A 79 -1.61 6.04 -9.12
N ARG A 80 -1.50 6.67 -10.29
CA ARG A 80 -0.39 6.50 -11.23
C ARG A 80 0.28 7.84 -11.52
N TYR A 81 1.59 7.81 -11.79
CA TYR A 81 2.32 8.98 -12.27
C TYR A 81 2.64 8.88 -13.75
N LYS A 82 2.50 10.00 -14.46
CA LYS A 82 2.99 10.14 -15.84
C LYS A 82 4.25 10.99 -15.87
N LYS A 83 5.40 10.35 -16.13
CA LYS A 83 6.71 11.03 -16.25
C LYS A 83 6.65 12.08 -17.37
N GLY A 84 7.21 13.26 -17.11
CA GLY A 84 7.24 14.37 -18.09
C GLY A 84 5.91 15.09 -18.27
N ALA A 85 4.85 14.72 -17.54
CA ALA A 85 3.64 15.50 -17.51
C ALA A 85 3.87 16.83 -16.77
N VAL A 86 3.41 17.93 -17.36
CA VAL A 86 3.41 19.24 -16.71
C VAL A 86 2.28 19.24 -15.69
N ALA A 87 2.60 19.51 -14.43
CA ALA A 87 1.60 19.63 -13.40
C ALA A 87 0.69 20.82 -13.68
N ARG A 88 -0.62 20.57 -13.77
CA ARG A 88 -1.66 21.58 -13.98
C ARG A 88 -2.88 21.14 -13.19
N ASP A 89 -3.40 22.03 -12.35
CA ASP A 89 -4.60 21.83 -11.51
C ASP A 89 -4.57 20.59 -10.58
N THR A 90 -5.48 20.50 -9.62
CA THR A 90 -5.67 19.36 -8.71
C THR A 90 -6.32 18.14 -9.39
N LEU A 91 -6.73 18.30 -10.65
CA LEU A 91 -7.45 17.30 -11.41
C LEU A 91 -6.52 16.21 -11.95
N PRO A 92 -6.98 14.95 -12.02
CA PRO A 92 -6.23 13.90 -12.68
C PRO A 92 -6.07 14.20 -14.17
N LEU A 93 -4.90 13.88 -14.72
CA LEU A 93 -4.59 13.96 -16.15
C LEU A 93 -5.41 12.95 -16.96
N ASP A 94 -5.68 11.80 -16.36
CA ASP A 94 -6.48 10.72 -16.94
C ASP A 94 -7.16 9.92 -15.82
N VAL A 95 -8.35 9.40 -16.11
CA VAL A 95 -9.07 8.49 -15.23
C VAL A 95 -9.48 7.27 -16.05
N SER A 96 -8.97 6.10 -15.67
CA SER A 96 -9.31 4.85 -16.30
C SER A 96 -9.97 3.89 -15.31
N TYR A 97 -10.75 2.95 -15.86
CA TYR A 97 -11.43 1.92 -15.10
C TYR A 97 -11.10 0.58 -15.72
N LYS A 98 -10.71 -0.38 -14.88
CA LYS A 98 -10.51 -1.76 -15.28
C LYS A 98 -11.35 -2.66 -14.39
N LYS A 99 -12.05 -3.61 -15.00
CA LYS A 99 -12.79 -4.64 -14.27
C LYS A 99 -12.01 -5.95 -14.32
N TYR A 100 -11.71 -6.50 -13.15
CA TYR A 100 -11.05 -7.80 -13.02
C TYR A 100 -11.89 -8.72 -12.14
N SER A 101 -12.49 -9.75 -12.73
CA SER A 101 -13.25 -10.78 -12.00
C SER A 101 -14.36 -10.24 -11.06
N GLY A 102 -14.90 -9.06 -11.36
CA GLY A 102 -15.92 -8.37 -10.55
C GLY A 102 -15.40 -7.21 -9.71
N LEU A 103 -14.08 -7.13 -9.48
CA LEU A 103 -13.43 -5.98 -8.84
C LEU A 103 -13.27 -4.83 -9.85
N ILE A 104 -13.57 -3.61 -9.43
CA ILE A 104 -13.38 -2.38 -10.21
C ILE A 104 -12.12 -1.67 -9.71
N ILE A 105 -11.10 -1.60 -10.56
CA ILE A 105 -9.90 -0.82 -10.31
C ILE A 105 -10.07 0.51 -11.04
N ARG A 106 -10.20 1.59 -10.28
CA ARG A 106 -10.18 2.97 -10.80
C ARG A 106 -8.76 3.49 -10.69
N THR A 107 -8.17 3.90 -11.79
CA THR A 107 -6.83 4.48 -11.82
C THR A 107 -6.93 5.96 -12.15
N GLU A 108 -6.44 6.81 -11.25
CA GLU A 108 -6.28 8.25 -11.51
C GLU A 108 -4.80 8.56 -11.75
N THR A 109 -4.50 9.17 -12.89
CA THR A 109 -3.13 9.49 -13.30
C THR A 109 -2.83 10.96 -13.02
N TYR A 110 -1.71 11.24 -12.37
CA TYR A 110 -1.26 12.58 -12.02
C TYR A 110 0.15 12.87 -12.56
N ALA A 111 0.50 14.16 -12.59
CA ALA A 111 1.90 14.56 -12.73
C ALA A 111 2.66 14.21 -11.43
N PRO A 112 3.95 13.84 -11.53
CA PRO A 112 4.74 13.52 -10.35
C PRO A 112 4.81 14.70 -9.37
N GLY A 113 4.43 14.45 -8.12
CA GLY A 113 4.70 15.33 -6.99
C GLY A 113 6.04 14.97 -6.33
N GLY A 114 6.64 15.94 -5.62
CA GLY A 114 7.71 15.65 -4.67
C GLY A 114 7.15 14.89 -3.47
N GLY A 115 8.01 14.15 -2.76
CA GLY A 115 7.60 13.43 -1.57
C GLY A 115 8.69 13.31 -0.51
N GLY A 116 8.28 13.45 0.74
CA GLY A 116 9.11 13.23 1.93
C GLY A 116 8.77 11.94 2.66
N ALA A 117 9.61 11.57 3.62
CA ALA A 117 9.33 10.53 4.61
C ALA A 117 9.23 11.19 5.99
N GLY A 118 8.12 10.93 6.68
CA GLY A 118 7.86 11.41 8.03
C GLY A 118 7.91 10.26 9.02
N TYR A 119 8.48 10.52 10.19
CA TYR A 119 8.55 9.58 11.30
C TYR A 119 7.82 10.18 12.48
N LEU A 120 6.80 9.48 12.95
CA LEU A 120 5.90 9.94 14.01
C LEU A 120 5.67 8.83 15.02
N SER A 121 5.05 9.19 16.13
CA SER A 121 4.52 8.22 17.09
C SER A 121 3.03 8.44 17.29
N CYS A 122 2.33 7.39 17.71
CA CYS A 122 0.94 7.46 18.12
C CYS A 122 0.69 6.56 19.34
N ASP A 123 -0.36 6.88 20.09
CA ASP A 123 -0.71 6.18 21.33
C ASP A 123 -1.65 5.01 21.09
N SER A 124 -2.62 5.19 20.19
CA SER A 124 -3.56 4.13 19.88
C SER A 124 -4.12 4.17 18.46
N VAL A 125 -4.74 3.06 18.06
CA VAL A 125 -5.35 2.85 16.75
C VAL A 125 -6.81 2.45 16.90
N GLU A 126 -7.67 3.12 16.15
CA GLU A 126 -9.07 2.80 15.96
C GLU A 126 -9.31 2.38 14.50
N PHE A 127 -10.15 1.38 14.29
CA PHE A 127 -10.47 0.86 12.96
C PHE A 127 -11.92 1.14 12.61
N GLY A 128 -12.14 1.78 11.46
CA GLY A 128 -13.43 1.85 10.80
C GLY A 128 -13.57 0.80 9.70
N LYS A 129 -14.66 0.90 8.92
CA LYS A 129 -14.91 -0.01 7.79
C LYS A 129 -13.88 0.14 6.67
N PHE A 130 -13.51 1.37 6.34
CA PHE A 130 -12.55 1.71 5.27
C PHE A 130 -11.50 2.73 5.70
N TYR A 131 -11.26 2.85 7.01
CA TYR A 131 -10.23 3.74 7.53
C TYR A 131 -9.55 3.16 8.77
N ILE A 132 -8.33 3.64 9.04
CA ILE A 132 -7.72 3.63 10.38
C ILE A 132 -7.67 5.06 10.91
N ARG A 133 -7.76 5.20 12.22
CA ARG A 133 -7.56 6.46 12.91
C ARG A 133 -6.49 6.26 13.98
N LEU A 134 -5.46 7.10 13.95
CA LEU A 134 -4.38 7.11 14.93
C LEU A 134 -4.63 8.24 15.90
N HIS A 135 -4.55 7.93 17.19
CA HIS A 135 -4.75 8.87 18.29
C HIS A 135 -3.44 9.12 19.02
N GLY A 136 -3.30 10.30 19.64
CA GLY A 136 -2.12 10.68 20.39
C GLY A 136 -0.89 10.94 19.52
N VAL A 137 -1.06 11.42 18.28
CA VAL A 137 0.07 11.69 17.40
C VAL A 137 0.99 12.77 17.99
N ASN A 138 2.30 12.57 17.88
CA ASN A 138 3.33 13.52 18.35
C ASN A 138 3.52 14.74 17.43
N GLN A 139 2.42 15.34 16.99
CA GLN A 139 2.33 16.56 16.18
C GLN A 139 1.22 17.48 16.70
N PRO A 140 1.02 18.70 16.13
CA PRO A 140 -0.03 19.62 16.56
C PRO A 140 -1.43 18.97 16.52
N GLU A 141 -1.66 18.12 15.53
CA GLU A 141 -2.85 17.29 15.46
C GLU A 141 -2.65 16.00 16.24
N LYS A 142 -3.54 15.77 17.20
CA LYS A 142 -3.53 14.57 18.04
C LYS A 142 -4.27 13.39 17.42
N ILE A 143 -5.02 13.61 16.35
CA ILE A 143 -5.82 12.58 15.70
C ILE A 143 -5.64 12.71 14.20
N VAL A 144 -5.20 11.64 13.54
CA VAL A 144 -5.08 11.56 12.08
C VAL A 144 -5.84 10.35 11.57
N THR A 145 -6.50 10.47 10.42
CA THR A 145 -7.30 9.40 9.82
C THR A 145 -6.79 9.10 8.42
N TYR A 146 -6.60 7.80 8.14
CA TYR A 146 -6.16 7.32 6.84
C TYR A 146 -7.15 6.32 6.26
N PRO A 147 -7.37 6.33 4.94
CA PRO A 147 -8.15 5.27 4.31
C PRO A 147 -7.41 3.92 4.38
N LEU A 148 -8.15 2.82 4.34
CA LEU A 148 -7.60 1.48 4.12
C LEU A 148 -7.12 1.30 2.69
N GLY A 149 -6.10 0.47 2.47
CA GLY A 149 -5.42 0.33 1.18
C GLY A 149 -3.92 0.56 1.31
N PRO A 150 -3.46 1.79 1.60
CA PRO A 150 -2.04 2.19 1.60
C PRO A 150 -1.28 1.86 2.89
N ILE A 151 -1.82 0.98 3.75
CA ILE A 151 -1.30 0.73 5.10
C ILE A 151 -0.58 -0.61 5.12
N SER A 152 0.67 -0.62 5.58
CA SER A 152 1.41 -1.84 5.92
C SER A 152 1.86 -1.81 7.38
N VAL A 153 1.97 -3.00 7.97
CA VAL A 153 2.32 -3.15 9.39
C VAL A 153 3.52 -4.06 9.53
N THR A 154 4.52 -3.61 10.27
CA THR A 154 5.71 -4.38 10.62
C THR A 154 5.54 -4.94 12.02
N THR A 155 5.81 -6.23 12.20
CA THR A 155 5.57 -6.95 13.45
C THR A 155 6.81 -7.65 13.96
N VAL A 156 7.07 -7.59 15.27
CA VAL A 156 8.17 -8.30 15.95
C VAL A 156 7.61 -9.02 17.17
N GLY A 157 7.83 -10.35 17.25
CA GLY A 157 7.36 -11.15 18.39
C GLY A 157 5.84 -11.15 18.59
N GLY A 158 5.06 -11.01 17.51
CA GLY A 158 3.59 -10.92 17.56
C GLY A 158 3.05 -9.54 17.96
N LEU A 159 3.93 -8.55 18.17
CA LEU A 159 3.57 -7.17 18.46
C LEU A 159 3.81 -6.28 17.25
N VAL A 160 3.01 -5.24 17.10
CA VAL A 160 3.23 -4.20 16.08
C VAL A 160 4.40 -3.34 16.49
N GLU A 161 5.41 -3.30 15.62
CA GLU A 161 6.56 -2.42 15.76
C GLU A 161 6.27 -1.06 15.09
N LYS A 162 5.79 -1.08 13.85
CA LYS A 162 5.60 0.10 13.01
C LYS A 162 4.35 -0.02 12.14
N ILE A 163 3.68 1.11 11.94
CA ILE A 163 2.61 1.26 10.95
C ILE A 163 3.12 2.20 9.86
N HIS A 164 3.20 1.70 8.64
CA HIS A 164 3.61 2.47 7.47
C HIS A 164 2.37 2.86 6.66
N VAL A 165 2.27 4.14 6.31
CA VAL A 165 1.20 4.69 5.47
C VAL A 165 1.83 5.34 4.25
N LYS A 166 1.58 4.77 3.07
CA LYS A 166 2.06 5.28 1.78
C LYS A 166 1.01 6.20 1.15
N LEU A 167 1.14 7.50 1.40
CA LEU A 167 0.29 8.50 0.77
C LEU A 167 0.78 8.82 -0.64
N PHE A 168 -0.17 9.21 -1.48
CA PHE A 168 0.13 9.67 -2.81
C PHE A 168 0.08 11.19 -2.83
N SER A 169 1.26 11.82 -2.92
CA SER A 169 1.38 13.28 -2.99
C SER A 169 0.91 13.79 -4.35
N LYS A 170 -0.24 14.46 -4.37
CA LYS A 170 -0.69 15.19 -5.55
C LYS A 170 0.03 16.54 -5.59
N TYR A 171 0.48 16.94 -6.78
CA TYR A 171 1.24 18.17 -6.97
C TYR A 171 0.55 19.44 -6.40
N ASN A 172 -0.79 19.45 -6.26
CA ASN A 172 -1.55 20.62 -5.80
C ASN A 172 -2.25 20.47 -4.43
N GLU A 173 -1.94 19.46 -3.61
CA GLU A 173 -2.52 19.38 -2.25
C GLU A 173 -1.99 20.46 -1.29
N HIS A 174 -0.94 21.21 -1.67
CA HIS A 174 -0.40 22.31 -0.87
C HIS A 174 -1.09 23.67 -1.07
N VAL A 175 -2.12 23.76 -1.93
CA VAL A 175 -2.79 25.03 -2.26
C VAL A 175 -4.29 24.74 -2.52
N PRO A 176 -5.29 24.97 -1.65
CA PRO A 176 -5.36 25.53 -0.30
C PRO A 176 -6.38 24.75 0.58
N ASN A 177 -6.26 23.43 0.75
CA ASN A 177 -7.25 22.64 1.50
C ASN A 177 -6.80 22.42 2.95
N PRO A 178 -7.40 23.08 3.95
CA PRO A 178 -7.06 22.92 5.37
C PRO A 178 -7.56 21.60 6.00
N LEU A 179 -7.91 20.60 5.18
CA LEU A 179 -8.34 19.27 5.65
C LEU A 179 -7.23 18.21 5.51
N THR A 180 -6.09 18.58 4.92
CA THR A 180 -4.86 17.81 5.00
C THR A 180 -4.16 18.22 6.28
N THR A 181 -4.35 17.36 7.28
CA THR A 181 -3.50 17.15 8.46
C THR A 181 -2.09 17.70 8.25
N GLY A 182 -1.52 18.47 9.19
CA GLY A 182 -0.19 19.15 9.12
C GLY A 182 1.04 18.27 8.81
N LEU A 183 0.98 17.54 7.70
CA LEU A 183 1.78 16.39 7.32
C LEU A 183 2.34 16.64 5.91
N GLU A 184 3.61 17.04 5.85
CA GLU A 184 4.33 17.43 4.61
C GLU A 184 4.92 16.24 3.81
N SER A 185 4.97 15.04 4.39
CA SER A 185 5.55 13.84 3.78
C SER A 185 4.52 12.96 3.06
N SER A 186 4.99 12.26 2.02
CA SER A 186 4.17 11.30 1.25
C SER A 186 4.20 9.90 1.86
N ASN A 187 5.14 9.62 2.76
CA ASN A 187 5.20 8.35 3.46
C ASN A 187 5.34 8.62 4.95
N TYR A 188 4.51 7.98 5.77
CA TYR A 188 4.62 8.07 7.22
C TYR A 188 4.93 6.72 7.82
N THR A 189 5.84 6.74 8.78
CA THR A 189 6.08 5.61 9.68
C THR A 189 5.69 6.04 11.08
N TYR A 190 4.74 5.31 11.67
CA TYR A 190 4.27 5.50 13.03
C TYR A 190 4.84 4.42 13.93
N THR A 191 5.56 4.82 14.97
CA THR A 191 5.93 3.95 16.08
C THR A 191 4.86 4.05 17.16
N LEU A 192 4.38 2.91 17.66
CA LEU A 192 3.41 2.91 18.75
C LEU A 192 4.12 3.22 20.07
N THR A 193 3.58 4.15 20.86
CA THR A 193 4.11 4.44 22.21
C THR A 193 3.82 3.29 23.17
N ASN A 194 2.73 2.56 22.94
CA ASN A 194 2.37 1.35 23.67
C ASN A 194 2.31 0.14 22.71
N PRO A 195 2.97 -0.99 23.03
CA PRO A 195 2.91 -2.17 22.17
C PRO A 195 1.47 -2.65 21.95
N MET A 196 1.15 -3.04 20.71
CA MET A 196 -0.15 -3.60 20.33
C MET A 196 -0.01 -4.99 19.74
N ASP A 197 -1.00 -5.84 19.98
CA ASP A 197 -1.07 -7.17 19.38
C ASP A 197 -1.29 -7.07 17.86
N ALA A 198 -0.44 -7.73 17.07
CA ALA A 198 -0.52 -7.73 15.61
C ALA A 198 -1.84 -8.31 15.08
N ARG A 199 -2.51 -9.19 15.83
CA ARG A 199 -3.80 -9.77 15.46
C ARG A 199 -4.90 -8.72 15.28
N LEU A 200 -4.76 -7.55 15.90
CA LEU A 200 -5.70 -6.43 15.69
C LEU A 200 -5.69 -5.90 14.25
N PHE A 201 -4.57 -6.10 13.53
CA PHE A 201 -4.33 -5.63 12.18
C PHE A 201 -4.57 -6.72 11.11
N ASP A 202 -4.95 -7.94 11.51
CA ASP A 202 -5.39 -8.99 10.59
C ASP A 202 -6.81 -8.69 10.06
N ARG A 203 -6.87 -7.67 9.20
CA ARG A 203 -8.10 -7.11 8.65
C ARG A 203 -7.96 -6.85 7.16
N PRO A 204 -9.06 -6.94 6.39
CA PRO A 204 -9.05 -6.54 5.00
C PRO A 204 -8.59 -5.09 4.82
N GLY A 205 -7.87 -4.81 3.73
CA GLY A 205 -7.38 -3.46 3.45
C GLY A 205 -6.12 -3.04 4.21
N ILE A 206 -5.45 -3.97 4.90
CA ILE A 206 -4.14 -3.77 5.53
C ILE A 206 -3.16 -4.80 4.97
N TYR A 207 -1.95 -4.35 4.63
CA TYR A 207 -0.85 -5.20 4.20
C TYR A 207 -0.11 -5.77 5.41
N ILE A 208 0.15 -7.07 5.36
CA ILE A 208 0.94 -7.80 6.35
C ILE A 208 2.07 -8.51 5.62
N ASP A 209 3.27 -8.51 6.19
CA ASP A 209 4.39 -9.28 5.66
C ASP A 209 4.09 -10.79 5.78
N VAL A 210 4.18 -11.50 4.66
CA VAL A 210 3.88 -12.93 4.54
C VAL A 210 5.02 -13.73 3.93
N LYS A 211 6.24 -13.16 3.93
CA LYS A 211 7.44 -13.76 3.33
C LYS A 211 7.73 -15.20 3.77
N SER A 212 7.34 -15.59 4.99
CA SER A 212 7.59 -16.93 5.55
C SER A 212 6.47 -17.96 5.32
N ASP A 213 5.23 -17.53 5.11
CA ASP A 213 4.06 -18.42 5.12
C ASP A 213 3.62 -18.92 3.73
N LEU A 214 4.08 -18.27 2.66
CA LEU A 214 3.74 -18.64 1.28
C LEU A 214 4.48 -19.87 0.74
N PHE A 215 5.45 -20.39 1.49
CA PHE A 215 6.34 -21.48 1.07
C PHE A 215 6.21 -22.73 1.96
N LYS A 216 5.10 -22.85 2.68
CA LYS A 216 4.74 -24.03 3.49
C LYS A 216 3.78 -24.95 2.75
#